data_AF-A0A849VAH2-F1
#
_entry.id   AF-A0A849VAH2-F1
#
_cell.length_a   1.000
_cell.length_b   1.000
_cell.length_c   1.000
_cell.angle_alpha   90.00
_cell.angle_beta   90.00
_cell.angle_gamma   90.00
#
_symmetry.space_group_name_H-M   'P 1'
#
loop_
_entity.id
_entity.type
_entity.pdbx_description
1 polymer ?
#
loop_
_entity_poly.entity_id
_entity_poly.type
_entity_poly.pdbx_seq_one_letter_code
_entity_poly.pdbx_strand_id
1 'polypeptide(L)'
;MAYSIGTISIQQNNAIITGTNTLFERVAKAQVGDLLYVRANQQDMMLQVVEVQSDTQLKVALLDGQPFLPTFSANGLDYGLVQNFTATTTAKLAKGIADLQTKWHLRESQLTGWFASTDDSYSITNFLGEQTAIPTPTKIAELAQVAMNASSDLSTMAQAIEANKQSLATVEPRIVHFDKAYPLVISASNKVTTKHDEVVTAHSDVIAKSNAVATQAQQVSNAQQVVFELKADIKQTAQLVELDKTHSQAAAAICAAAQAQTQSDVQSVSADKTAVEQLKRDLLTLSDTLNNSMANAQQQIASQAQQTLAQATQAQAGIESATVDAKNAVARTANTFARQTASTEQSTQRHAFNAMSASNQALITHDKVMQASVDINHDLSHFAQLKDSVIDANAAVQISAQAVSLDALHSKANAALSALGASMLSEQNAKLNTALNGLLNNSLTSNQINELFPI
;
A
#
# COMPACT_ATOMS: atom_id res chain seq x y z
N MET A 1 -6.97 -38.77 71.86
CA MET A 1 -7.16 -37.53 71.09
C MET A 1 -8.53 -36.97 71.45
N ALA A 2 -8.60 -35.71 71.87
CA ALA A 2 -9.88 -35.03 72.05
C ALA A 2 -10.45 -34.66 70.67
N TYR A 3 -11.73 -34.96 70.42
CA TYR A 3 -12.39 -34.63 69.15
C TYR A 3 -13.02 -33.23 69.19
N SER A 4 -13.18 -32.66 70.39
CA SER A 4 -13.62 -31.29 70.61
C SER A 4 -12.83 -30.71 71.78
N ILE A 5 -12.39 -29.46 71.63
CA ILE A 5 -11.73 -28.68 72.66
C ILE A 5 -12.40 -27.31 72.74
N GLY A 6 -12.30 -26.67 73.89
CA GLY A 6 -12.86 -25.33 74.07
C GLY A 6 -12.73 -24.86 75.50
N THR A 7 -13.52 -23.85 75.86
CA THR A 7 -13.52 -23.28 77.19
C THR A 7 -14.85 -23.48 77.92
N ILE A 8 -14.73 -23.77 79.20
CA ILE A 8 -15.85 -24.02 80.11
C ILE A 8 -15.75 -23.21 81.40
N SER A 9 -16.90 -23.10 82.03
CA SER A 9 -17.11 -22.54 83.36
C SER A 9 -17.65 -23.63 84.29
N ILE A 10 -17.02 -23.73 85.45
CA ILE A 10 -17.38 -24.60 86.56
C ILE A 10 -17.87 -23.71 87.71
N GLN A 11 -19.00 -24.06 88.30
CA GLN A 11 -19.56 -23.37 89.46
C GLN A 11 -19.49 -24.25 90.69
N GLN A 12 -19.14 -23.67 91.84
CA GLN A 12 -19.06 -24.35 93.11
C GLN A 12 -20.36 -25.09 93.45
N ASN A 13 -20.24 -26.33 93.94
CA ASN A 13 -21.32 -27.23 94.32
C ASN A 13 -22.36 -27.50 93.21
N ASN A 14 -21.96 -27.37 91.94
CA ASN A 14 -22.82 -27.62 90.79
C ASN A 14 -22.18 -28.67 89.85
N ALA A 15 -22.95 -29.70 89.51
CA ALA A 15 -22.54 -30.76 88.58
C ALA A 15 -22.73 -30.37 87.11
N ILE A 16 -23.24 -29.17 86.84
CA ILE A 16 -23.45 -28.63 85.50
C ILE A 16 -22.27 -27.73 85.13
N ILE A 17 -21.62 -28.07 84.03
CA ILE A 17 -20.56 -27.29 83.41
C ILE A 17 -21.15 -26.50 82.25
N THR A 18 -20.83 -25.21 82.18
CA THR A 18 -21.33 -24.32 81.12
C THR A 18 -20.23 -23.99 80.12
N GLY A 19 -20.47 -24.22 78.84
CA GLY A 19 -19.57 -23.84 77.74
C GLY A 19 -19.63 -22.34 77.50
N THR A 20 -18.47 -21.67 77.53
CA THR A 20 -18.42 -20.21 77.35
C THR A 20 -18.36 -19.83 75.86
N ASN A 21 -17.80 -20.70 75.00
CA ASN A 21 -17.73 -20.55 73.54
C ASN A 21 -17.89 -21.89 72.79
N THR A 22 -18.48 -22.89 73.46
CA THR A 22 -18.67 -24.21 72.86
C THR A 22 -20.14 -24.59 72.87
N LEU A 23 -20.62 -25.02 71.70
CA LEU A 23 -21.93 -25.61 71.51
C LEU A 23 -21.79 -27.15 71.59
N PHE A 24 -22.02 -27.71 72.77
CA PHE A 24 -21.83 -29.13 73.06
C PHE A 24 -22.71 -30.05 72.21
N GLU A 25 -23.95 -29.67 71.93
CA GLU A 25 -24.86 -30.48 71.14
C GLU A 25 -24.63 -30.28 69.63
N ARG A 26 -24.70 -29.04 69.13
CA ARG A 26 -24.58 -28.78 67.68
C ARG A 26 -23.17 -28.93 67.11
N VAL A 27 -22.15 -28.41 67.80
CA VAL A 27 -20.78 -28.30 67.24
C VAL A 27 -19.91 -29.44 67.74
N ALA A 28 -19.84 -29.65 69.05
CA ALA A 28 -19.05 -30.75 69.59
C ALA A 28 -19.71 -32.10 69.32
N LYS A 29 -21.04 -32.17 69.23
CA LYS A 29 -21.80 -33.45 69.17
C LYS A 29 -21.44 -34.37 70.34
N ALA A 30 -21.31 -33.76 71.53
CA ALA A 30 -21.05 -34.47 72.77
C ALA A 30 -22.12 -35.56 72.99
N GLN A 31 -21.69 -36.73 73.44
CA GLN A 31 -22.58 -37.85 73.73
C GLN A 31 -22.53 -38.19 75.21
N VAL A 32 -23.66 -38.71 75.72
CA VAL A 32 -23.68 -39.33 77.05
C VAL A 32 -22.67 -40.47 77.08
N GLY A 33 -21.82 -40.46 78.11
CA GLY A 33 -20.74 -41.40 78.32
C GLY A 33 -19.36 -40.90 77.89
N ASP A 34 -19.26 -39.80 77.14
CA ASP A 34 -17.99 -39.19 76.74
C ASP A 34 -17.18 -38.72 77.96
N LEU A 35 -15.86 -38.68 77.80
CA LEU A 35 -14.94 -38.24 78.84
C LEU A 35 -14.56 -36.78 78.61
N LEU A 36 -14.81 -35.95 79.62
CA LEU A 36 -14.41 -34.56 79.68
C LEU A 36 -13.12 -34.46 80.48
N TYR A 37 -12.03 -34.11 79.80
CA TYR A 37 -10.76 -33.77 80.43
C TYR A 37 -10.70 -32.26 80.65
N VAL A 38 -10.41 -31.83 81.88
CA VAL A 38 -10.28 -30.42 82.25
C VAL A 38 -9.12 -30.25 83.22
N ARG A 39 -8.34 -29.18 83.04
CA ARG A 39 -7.28 -28.79 83.97
C ARG A 39 -7.75 -27.58 84.78
N ALA A 40 -7.89 -27.72 86.10
CA ALA A 40 -8.20 -26.59 86.99
C ALA A 40 -7.22 -26.59 88.18
N ASN A 41 -6.78 -25.41 88.62
CA ASN A 41 -5.87 -25.25 89.77
C ASN A 41 -4.62 -26.16 89.70
N GLN A 42 -4.04 -26.35 88.50
CA GLN A 42 -2.89 -27.24 88.24
C GLN A 42 -3.15 -28.73 88.48
N GLN A 43 -4.41 -29.16 88.57
CA GLN A 43 -4.80 -30.56 88.63
C GLN A 43 -5.56 -30.97 87.37
N ASP A 44 -5.22 -32.14 86.87
CA ASP A 44 -5.90 -32.78 85.74
C ASP A 44 -7.09 -33.59 86.26
N MET A 45 -8.29 -33.26 85.79
CA MET A 45 -9.51 -33.96 86.12
C MET A 45 -10.10 -34.59 84.88
N MET A 46 -10.60 -35.80 85.03
CA MET A 46 -11.34 -36.51 84.01
C MET A 46 -12.71 -36.86 84.57
N LEU A 47 -13.73 -36.34 83.89
CA LEU A 47 -15.12 -36.43 84.29
C LEU A 47 -15.90 -37.16 83.19
N GLN A 48 -16.99 -37.81 83.55
CA GLN A 48 -17.87 -38.45 82.57
C GLN A 48 -19.07 -37.54 82.30
N VAL A 49 -19.41 -37.35 81.02
CA VAL A 49 -20.65 -36.68 80.62
C VAL A 49 -21.82 -37.61 80.89
N VAL A 50 -22.67 -37.25 81.83
CA VAL A 50 -23.85 -38.04 82.22
C VAL A 50 -25.07 -37.61 81.41
N GLU A 51 -25.14 -36.33 81.06
CA GLU A 51 -26.27 -35.76 80.32
C GLU A 51 -25.82 -34.52 79.55
N VAL A 52 -26.23 -34.39 78.29
CA VAL A 52 -26.09 -33.16 77.51
C VAL A 52 -27.41 -32.40 77.68
N GLN A 53 -27.41 -31.37 78.53
CA GLN A 53 -28.65 -30.69 78.94
C GLN A 53 -29.08 -29.61 77.95
N SER A 54 -28.11 -28.98 77.29
CA SER A 54 -28.35 -28.04 76.20
C SER A 54 -27.08 -27.85 75.37
N ASP A 55 -27.19 -27.04 74.32
CA ASP A 55 -26.06 -26.57 73.53
C ASP A 55 -24.93 -26.01 74.38
N THR A 56 -25.18 -25.43 75.55
CA THR A 56 -24.11 -24.82 76.37
C THR A 56 -23.93 -25.48 77.72
N GLN A 57 -24.65 -26.55 78.05
CA GLN A 57 -24.61 -27.17 79.39
C GLN A 57 -24.43 -28.68 79.34
N LEU A 58 -23.43 -29.16 80.07
CA LEU A 58 -23.18 -30.57 80.31
C LEU A 58 -23.32 -30.89 81.79
N LYS A 59 -24.04 -31.95 82.12
CA LYS A 59 -24.02 -32.55 83.46
C LYS A 59 -22.94 -33.61 83.51
N VAL A 60 -22.07 -33.52 84.50
CA VAL A 60 -20.91 -34.40 84.64
C VAL A 60 -20.85 -35.10 85.99
N ALA A 61 -20.18 -36.25 86.01
CA ALA A 61 -19.88 -37.03 87.21
C ALA A 61 -18.40 -37.39 87.25
N LEU A 62 -17.94 -37.79 88.43
CA LEU A 62 -16.66 -38.48 88.58
C LEU A 62 -16.73 -39.85 87.88
N LEU A 63 -15.57 -40.41 87.54
CA LEU A 63 -15.49 -41.70 86.82
C LEU A 63 -16.04 -42.89 87.62
N ASP A 64 -16.19 -42.74 88.94
CA ASP A 64 -16.82 -43.71 89.83
C ASP A 64 -18.35 -43.59 89.89
N GLY A 65 -18.93 -42.66 89.12
CA GLY A 65 -20.37 -42.41 89.03
C GLY A 65 -20.92 -41.45 90.08
N GLN A 66 -20.10 -40.94 91.01
CA GLN A 66 -20.55 -39.94 91.99
C GLN A 66 -20.71 -38.56 91.33
N PRO A 67 -21.67 -37.73 91.79
CA PRO A 67 -21.87 -36.41 91.21
C PRO A 67 -20.63 -35.53 91.41
N PHE A 68 -20.22 -34.83 90.35
CA PHE A 68 -19.12 -33.87 90.45
C PHE A 68 -19.61 -32.60 91.16
N LEU A 69 -19.22 -32.42 92.42
CA LEU A 69 -19.57 -31.24 93.22
C LEU A 69 -18.28 -30.49 93.61
N PRO A 70 -17.79 -29.58 92.74
CA PRO A 70 -16.52 -28.92 92.96
C PRO A 70 -16.60 -27.93 94.13
N THR A 71 -15.56 -27.85 94.94
CA THR A 71 -15.46 -26.89 96.04
C THR A 71 -15.06 -25.48 95.61
N PHE A 72 -14.87 -25.26 94.30
CA PHE A 72 -14.40 -24.01 93.70
C PHE A 72 -15.25 -23.64 92.48
N SER A 73 -15.19 -22.36 92.09
CA SER A 73 -15.70 -21.88 90.79
C SER A 73 -14.53 -21.42 89.92
N ALA A 74 -14.59 -21.68 88.62
CA ALA A 74 -13.58 -21.29 87.66
C ALA A 74 -14.21 -21.01 86.29
N ASN A 75 -13.72 -20.01 85.58
CA ASN A 75 -14.23 -19.62 84.27
C ASN A 75 -13.09 -19.68 83.24
N GLY A 76 -13.44 -19.97 81.99
CA GLY A 76 -12.46 -20.02 80.90
C GLY A 76 -11.45 -21.17 81.02
N LEU A 77 -11.83 -22.27 81.66
CA LEU A 77 -10.98 -23.45 81.76
C LEU A 77 -10.97 -24.18 80.42
N ASP A 78 -9.78 -24.53 79.94
CA ASP A 78 -9.63 -25.37 78.76
C ASP A 78 -10.10 -26.79 79.07
N TYR A 79 -10.89 -27.35 78.15
CA TYR A 79 -11.32 -28.74 78.20
C TYR A 79 -11.03 -29.46 76.88
N GLY A 80 -10.98 -30.79 76.95
CA GLY A 80 -11.06 -31.68 75.79
C GLY A 80 -12.09 -32.78 76.01
N LEU A 81 -13.00 -32.97 75.05
CA LEU A 81 -13.92 -34.10 74.99
C LEU A 81 -13.27 -35.25 74.23
N VAL A 82 -13.26 -36.42 74.85
CA VAL A 82 -12.75 -37.66 74.29
C VAL A 82 -13.91 -38.65 74.18
N GLN A 83 -14.05 -39.26 73.01
CA GLN A 83 -15.06 -40.28 72.80
C GLN A 83 -14.77 -41.48 73.69
N ASN A 84 -15.78 -41.89 74.46
CA ASN A 84 -15.65 -43.09 75.26
C ASN A 84 -16.08 -44.31 74.44
N PHE A 85 -15.10 -45.07 73.95
CA PHE A 85 -15.36 -46.29 73.18
C PHE A 85 -15.93 -47.44 74.02
N THR A 86 -15.83 -47.38 75.36
CA THR A 86 -16.44 -48.39 76.24
C THR A 86 -17.95 -48.26 76.37
N ALA A 87 -18.50 -47.07 76.12
CA ALA A 87 -19.94 -46.79 76.12
C ALA A 87 -20.59 -46.82 74.71
N THR A 88 -19.78 -46.95 73.65
CA THR A 88 -20.26 -47.03 72.28
C THR A 88 -20.65 -48.47 71.95
N THR A 89 -21.95 -48.75 71.80
CA THR A 89 -22.44 -50.10 71.44
C THR A 89 -21.78 -50.59 70.15
N THR A 90 -21.34 -51.85 70.09
CA THR A 90 -20.77 -52.51 68.90
C THR A 90 -21.60 -52.28 67.62
N ALA A 91 -22.92 -52.18 67.76
CA ALA A 91 -23.85 -51.86 66.67
C ALA A 91 -23.63 -50.48 66.01
N LYS A 92 -23.27 -49.44 66.78
CA LYS A 92 -22.98 -48.09 66.26
C LYS A 92 -21.68 -48.06 65.47
N LEU A 93 -20.65 -48.76 65.93
CA LEU A 93 -19.38 -48.89 65.23
C LEU A 93 -19.55 -49.70 63.92
N ALA A 94 -20.26 -50.83 64.00
CA ALA A 94 -20.57 -51.64 62.81
C ALA A 94 -21.36 -50.84 61.77
N LYS A 95 -22.35 -50.04 62.19
CA LYS A 95 -23.08 -49.13 61.30
C LYS A 95 -22.16 -48.09 60.67
N GLY A 96 -21.29 -47.45 61.44
CA GLY A 96 -20.34 -46.46 60.92
C GLY A 96 -19.37 -47.05 59.87
N ILE A 97 -18.90 -48.28 60.09
CA ILE A 97 -18.04 -48.99 59.13
C ILE A 97 -18.83 -49.35 57.86
N ALA A 98 -20.06 -49.85 58.00
CA ALA A 98 -20.92 -50.18 56.86
C ALA A 98 -21.28 -48.94 56.02
N ASP A 99 -21.58 -47.80 56.66
CA ASP A 99 -21.86 -46.53 55.98
C ASP A 99 -20.62 -46.03 55.22
N LEU A 100 -19.42 -46.21 55.79
CA LEU A 100 -18.17 -45.85 55.13
C LEU A 100 -17.89 -46.73 53.92
N GLN A 101 -18.05 -48.05 54.05
CA GLN A 101 -17.90 -49.00 52.94
C GLN A 101 -18.87 -48.68 51.79
N THR A 102 -20.11 -48.35 52.12
CA THR A 102 -21.12 -47.97 51.12
C THR A 102 -20.71 -46.69 50.38
N LYS A 103 -20.23 -45.67 51.10
CA LYS A 103 -19.73 -44.43 50.49
C LYS A 103 -18.51 -44.67 49.61
N TRP A 104 -17.60 -45.55 50.03
CA TRP A 104 -16.44 -45.92 49.24
C TRP A 104 -16.87 -46.57 47.93
N HIS A 105 -17.69 -47.61 47.97
CA HIS A 105 -18.11 -48.33 46.76
C HIS A 105 -18.90 -47.43 45.80
N LEU A 106 -19.72 -46.53 46.33
CA LEU A 106 -20.40 -45.53 45.51
C LEU A 106 -19.38 -44.62 44.80
N ARG A 107 -18.37 -44.14 45.51
CA ARG A 107 -17.34 -43.25 44.95
C ARG A 107 -16.48 -43.96 43.91
N GLU A 108 -16.12 -45.21 44.18
CA GLU A 108 -15.38 -46.07 43.26
C GLU A 108 -16.18 -46.28 41.96
N SER A 109 -17.45 -46.69 42.07
CA SER A 109 -18.34 -46.86 40.91
C SER A 109 -18.51 -45.57 40.10
N GLN A 110 -18.65 -44.42 40.78
CA GLN A 110 -18.76 -43.12 40.12
C GLN A 110 -17.47 -42.72 39.39
N LEU A 111 -16.30 -42.96 39.97
CA LEU A 111 -15.02 -42.67 39.31
C LEU A 111 -14.81 -43.57 38.10
N THR A 112 -15.04 -44.88 38.23
CA THR A 112 -14.92 -45.82 37.12
C THR A 112 -15.90 -45.48 35.99
N GLY A 113 -17.15 -45.12 36.33
CA GLY A 113 -18.13 -44.67 35.34
C GLY A 113 -17.73 -43.36 34.67
N TRP A 114 -17.21 -42.38 35.42
CA TRP A 114 -16.70 -41.13 34.85
C TRP A 114 -15.55 -41.36 33.87
N PHE A 115 -14.59 -42.22 34.22
CA PHE A 115 -13.46 -42.56 33.35
C PHE A 115 -13.87 -43.31 32.08
N ALA A 116 -14.90 -44.16 32.17
CA ALA A 116 -15.38 -44.95 31.04
C ALA A 116 -16.45 -44.22 30.18
N SER A 117 -16.91 -43.05 30.62
CA SER A 117 -18.01 -42.33 29.97
C SER A 117 -17.59 -41.75 28.62
N THR A 118 -18.42 -42.00 27.61
CA THR A 118 -18.31 -41.39 26.27
C THR A 118 -19.20 -40.15 26.12
N ASP A 119 -20.15 -39.93 27.04
CA ASP A 119 -20.97 -38.73 27.09
C ASP A 119 -20.16 -37.49 27.50
N ASP A 120 -20.65 -36.28 27.20
CA ASP A 120 -19.98 -35.02 27.52
C ASP A 120 -19.84 -34.75 29.04
N SER A 121 -20.76 -35.32 29.83
CA SER A 121 -20.82 -35.10 31.27
C SER A 121 -21.22 -36.38 32.01
N TYR A 122 -20.79 -36.48 33.26
CA TYR A 122 -21.14 -37.60 34.14
C TYR A 122 -21.53 -37.05 35.52
N SER A 123 -22.59 -37.60 36.11
CA SER A 123 -23.09 -37.15 37.41
C SER A 123 -22.35 -37.84 38.56
N ILE A 124 -21.80 -37.04 39.47
CA ILE A 124 -21.16 -37.50 40.70
C ILE A 124 -21.88 -36.94 41.92
N THR A 125 -21.88 -37.68 43.03
CA THR A 125 -22.44 -37.18 44.29
C THR A 125 -21.41 -36.28 45.00
N ASN A 126 -21.80 -35.06 45.33
CA ASN A 126 -20.97 -34.11 46.08
C ASN A 126 -20.93 -34.45 47.59
N PHE A 127 -20.16 -33.68 48.36
CA PHE A 127 -20.02 -33.91 49.81
C PHE A 127 -21.31 -33.65 50.62
N LEU A 128 -22.30 -32.98 50.03
CA LEU A 128 -23.63 -32.73 50.59
C LEU A 128 -24.66 -33.79 50.17
N GLY A 129 -24.29 -34.75 49.31
CA GLY A 129 -25.18 -35.80 48.82
C GLY A 129 -25.95 -35.44 47.55
N GLU A 130 -25.66 -34.30 46.92
CA GLU A 130 -26.34 -33.84 45.71
C GLU A 130 -25.62 -34.34 44.45
N GLN A 131 -26.38 -34.64 43.39
CA GLN A 131 -25.80 -35.00 42.10
C GLN A 131 -25.31 -33.74 41.38
N THR A 132 -24.04 -33.74 40.97
CA THR A 132 -23.42 -32.66 40.18
C THR A 132 -22.80 -33.26 38.92
N ALA A 133 -23.12 -32.70 37.75
CA ALA A 133 -22.53 -33.12 36.49
C ALA A 133 -21.12 -32.51 36.32
N ILE A 134 -20.13 -33.35 36.03
CA ILE A 134 -18.77 -32.94 35.71
C ILE A 134 -18.40 -33.37 34.28
N PRO A 135 -17.56 -32.59 33.57
CA PRO A 135 -17.08 -32.97 32.24
C PRO A 135 -16.31 -34.30 32.28
N THR A 136 -16.53 -35.16 31.31
CA THR A 136 -15.84 -36.45 31.18
C THR A 136 -14.46 -36.31 30.54
N PRO A 137 -13.59 -37.33 30.62
CA PRO A 137 -12.33 -37.34 29.90
C PRO A 137 -12.52 -37.14 28.38
N THR A 138 -13.58 -37.72 27.82
CA THR A 138 -13.97 -37.55 26.41
C THR A 138 -14.21 -36.07 26.07
N LYS A 139 -15.01 -35.36 26.89
CA LYS A 139 -15.26 -33.93 26.67
C LYS A 139 -14.03 -33.07 26.87
N ILE A 140 -13.21 -33.40 27.87
CA ILE A 140 -11.97 -32.69 28.16
C ILE A 140 -10.99 -32.83 26.98
N ALA A 141 -10.88 -34.02 26.38
CA ALA A 141 -10.05 -34.26 25.20
C ALA A 141 -10.57 -33.49 23.97
N GLU A 142 -11.87 -33.47 23.74
CA GLU A 142 -12.49 -32.68 22.66
C GLU A 142 -12.19 -31.18 22.83
N LEU A 143 -12.41 -30.64 24.03
CA LEU A 143 -12.12 -29.24 24.33
C LEU A 143 -10.64 -28.90 24.17
N ALA A 144 -9.75 -29.81 24.56
CA ALA A 144 -8.32 -29.65 24.34
C ALA A 144 -7.98 -29.62 22.83
N GLN A 145 -8.60 -30.49 22.02
CA GLN A 145 -8.41 -30.48 20.57
C GLN A 145 -8.93 -29.19 19.93
N VAL A 146 -10.10 -28.71 20.34
CA VAL A 146 -10.65 -27.43 19.87
C VAL A 146 -9.71 -26.28 20.23
N ALA A 147 -9.17 -26.27 21.45
CA ALA A 147 -8.20 -25.25 21.87
C ALA A 147 -6.89 -25.32 21.06
N MET A 148 -6.40 -26.53 20.76
CA MET A 148 -5.21 -26.71 19.89
C MET A 148 -5.47 -26.20 18.48
N ASN A 149 -6.63 -26.51 17.89
CA ASN A 149 -7.00 -26.05 16.55
C ASN A 149 -7.12 -24.51 16.53
N ALA A 150 -7.81 -23.92 17.50
CA ALA A 150 -7.92 -22.47 17.61
C ALA A 150 -6.56 -21.79 17.78
N SER A 151 -5.64 -22.40 18.54
CA SER A 151 -4.27 -21.90 18.66
C SER A 151 -3.50 -21.99 17.34
N SER A 152 -3.70 -23.04 16.54
CA SER A 152 -3.11 -23.18 15.21
C SER A 152 -3.66 -22.11 14.26
N ASP A 153 -4.98 -21.90 14.24
CA ASP A 153 -5.63 -20.90 13.39
C ASP A 153 -5.15 -19.48 13.71
N LEU A 154 -5.00 -19.15 15.01
CA LEU A 154 -4.44 -17.86 15.44
C LEU A 154 -2.99 -17.67 14.97
N SER A 155 -2.18 -18.74 14.98
CA SER A 155 -0.81 -18.71 14.47
C SER A 155 -0.78 -18.44 12.96
N THR A 156 -1.63 -19.12 12.18
CA THR A 156 -1.78 -18.88 10.74
C THR A 156 -2.25 -17.46 10.46
N MET A 157 -3.21 -16.95 11.22
CA MET A 157 -3.69 -15.58 11.08
C MET A 157 -2.59 -14.55 11.37
N ALA A 158 -1.75 -14.78 12.39
CA ALA A 158 -0.61 -13.91 12.68
C ALA A 158 0.41 -13.87 11.52
N GLN A 159 0.69 -15.03 10.90
CA GLN A 159 1.57 -15.10 9.71
C GLN A 159 0.96 -14.34 8.52
N ALA A 160 -0.35 -14.45 8.29
CA ALA A 160 -1.04 -13.73 7.22
C ALA A 160 -1.03 -12.21 7.44
N ILE A 161 -1.18 -11.75 8.69
CA ILE A 161 -1.05 -10.33 9.04
C ILE A 161 0.35 -9.81 8.70
N GLU A 162 1.40 -10.55 9.05
CA GLU A 162 2.77 -10.12 8.77
C GLU A 162 3.07 -10.10 7.25
N ALA A 163 2.59 -11.10 6.50
CA ALA A 163 2.68 -11.10 5.04
C ALA A 163 1.95 -9.91 4.40
N ASN A 164 0.74 -9.60 4.88
CA ASN A 164 -0.01 -8.43 4.42
C ASN A 164 0.71 -7.12 4.74
N LYS A 165 1.34 -7.01 5.91
CA LYS A 165 2.14 -5.84 6.30
C LYS A 165 3.34 -5.65 5.38
N GLN A 166 4.03 -6.73 5.02
CA GLN A 166 5.13 -6.69 4.03
C GLN A 166 4.61 -6.27 2.65
N SER A 167 3.49 -6.82 2.19
CA SER A 167 2.87 -6.41 0.93
C SER A 167 2.49 -4.93 0.94
N LEU A 168 1.89 -4.42 2.03
CA LEU A 168 1.54 -3.01 2.15
C LEU A 168 2.77 -2.11 2.06
N ALA A 169 3.86 -2.51 2.72
CA ALA A 169 5.14 -1.80 2.68
C ALA A 169 5.75 -1.71 1.27
N THR A 170 5.41 -2.62 0.35
CA THR A 170 5.83 -2.52 -1.07
C THR A 170 4.94 -1.59 -1.90
N VAL A 171 3.70 -1.34 -1.48
CA VAL A 171 2.75 -0.47 -2.20
C VAL A 171 2.98 1.01 -1.86
N GLU A 172 3.32 1.29 -0.60
CA GLU A 172 3.54 2.66 -0.12
C GLU A 172 4.61 3.45 -0.92
N PRO A 173 5.79 2.89 -1.26
CA PRO A 173 6.77 3.56 -2.11
C PRO A 173 6.24 3.83 -3.53
N ARG A 174 5.40 2.94 -4.07
CA ARG A 174 4.83 3.08 -5.42
C ARG A 174 3.80 4.21 -5.47
N ILE A 175 2.99 4.36 -4.42
CA ILE A 175 2.05 5.48 -4.29
C ILE A 175 2.84 6.80 -4.16
N VAL A 176 3.86 6.84 -3.30
CA VAL A 176 4.72 8.04 -3.17
C VAL A 176 5.42 8.40 -4.49
N HIS A 177 5.87 7.40 -5.26
CA HIS A 177 6.49 7.64 -6.55
C HIS A 177 5.47 8.12 -7.60
N PHE A 178 4.24 7.61 -7.57
CA PHE A 178 3.15 8.08 -8.41
C PHE A 178 2.77 9.52 -8.06
N ASP A 179 2.59 9.86 -6.78
CA ASP A 179 2.23 11.21 -6.33
C ASP A 179 3.30 12.25 -6.69
N LYS A 180 4.59 11.85 -6.71
CA LYS A 180 5.68 12.72 -7.19
C LYS A 180 5.69 12.87 -8.71
N ALA A 181 5.38 11.82 -9.46
CA ALA A 181 5.40 11.83 -10.91
C ALA A 181 4.16 12.49 -11.53
N TYR A 182 3.00 12.37 -10.88
CA TYR A 182 1.71 12.83 -11.39
C TYR A 182 1.69 14.34 -11.72
N PRO A 183 2.18 15.26 -10.87
CA PRO A 183 2.27 16.69 -11.20
C PRO A 183 3.19 16.97 -12.39
N LEU A 184 4.25 16.17 -12.58
CA LEU A 184 5.18 16.32 -13.72
C LEU A 184 4.51 15.92 -15.03
N VAL A 185 3.72 14.84 -15.03
CA VAL A 185 2.94 14.40 -16.19
C VAL A 185 1.86 15.42 -16.54
N ILE A 186 1.14 15.94 -15.55
CA ILE A 186 0.15 17.02 -15.77
C ILE A 186 0.83 18.27 -16.34
N SER A 187 1.98 18.68 -15.80
CA SER A 187 2.76 19.82 -16.31
C SER A 187 3.23 19.60 -17.75
N ALA A 188 3.70 18.39 -18.07
CA ALA A 188 4.10 18.02 -19.43
C ALA A 188 2.91 18.02 -20.39
N SER A 189 1.77 17.48 -19.97
CA SER A 189 0.52 17.51 -20.75
C SER A 189 0.08 18.94 -21.05
N ASN A 190 0.10 19.82 -20.05
CA ASN A 190 -0.25 21.23 -20.25
C ASN A 190 0.71 21.93 -21.23
N LYS A 191 2.02 21.64 -21.16
CA LYS A 191 3.00 22.15 -22.14
C LYS A 191 2.71 21.66 -23.55
N VAL A 192 2.33 20.38 -23.71
CA VAL A 192 1.94 19.82 -25.01
C VAL A 192 0.70 20.53 -25.56
N THR A 193 -0.33 20.73 -24.74
CA THR A 193 -1.54 21.47 -25.14
C THR A 193 -1.21 22.90 -25.57
N THR A 194 -0.42 23.64 -24.77
CA THR A 194 0.02 25.00 -25.16
C THR A 194 0.77 25.00 -26.49
N LYS A 195 1.67 24.03 -26.70
CA LYS A 195 2.41 23.93 -27.98
C LYS A 195 1.54 23.53 -29.15
N HIS A 196 0.57 22.65 -28.94
CA HIS A 196 -0.43 22.34 -29.95
C HIS A 196 -1.17 23.62 -30.39
N ASP A 197 -1.63 24.43 -29.44
CA ASP A 197 -2.38 25.66 -29.75
C ASP A 197 -1.51 26.70 -30.47
N GLU A 198 -0.24 26.84 -30.09
CA GLU A 198 0.73 27.66 -30.81
C GLU A 198 0.91 27.19 -32.27
N VAL A 199 1.03 25.88 -32.50
CA VAL A 199 1.16 25.29 -33.85
C VAL A 199 -0.10 25.51 -34.67
N VAL A 200 -1.29 25.31 -34.10
CA VAL A 200 -2.57 25.57 -34.78
C VAL A 200 -2.69 27.03 -35.19
N THR A 201 -2.28 27.95 -34.32
CA THR A 201 -2.26 29.39 -34.62
C THR A 201 -1.29 29.69 -35.75
N ALA A 202 -0.06 29.18 -35.69
CA ALA A 202 0.93 29.36 -36.74
C ALA A 202 0.49 28.75 -38.09
N HIS A 203 -0.19 27.60 -38.06
CA HIS A 203 -0.74 26.98 -39.26
C HIS A 203 -1.85 27.85 -39.89
N SER A 204 -2.71 28.43 -39.06
CA SER A 204 -3.74 29.37 -39.52
C SER A 204 -3.13 30.61 -40.17
N ASP A 205 -2.04 31.15 -39.62
CA ASP A 205 -1.27 32.25 -40.21
C ASP A 205 -0.64 31.87 -41.56
N VAL A 206 -0.13 30.65 -41.70
CA VAL A 206 0.42 30.14 -42.97
C VAL A 206 -0.68 30.02 -44.03
N ILE A 207 -1.86 29.51 -43.67
CA ILE A 207 -3.01 29.46 -44.59
C ILE A 207 -3.41 30.88 -45.02
N ALA A 208 -3.51 31.83 -44.08
CA ALA A 208 -3.84 33.22 -44.40
C ALA A 208 -2.81 33.85 -45.35
N LYS A 209 -1.52 33.63 -45.12
CA LYS A 209 -0.44 34.10 -46.01
C LYS A 209 -0.46 33.41 -47.36
N SER A 210 -0.75 32.11 -47.42
CA SER A 210 -0.91 31.36 -48.67
C SER A 210 -2.04 31.94 -49.52
N ASN A 211 -3.18 32.27 -48.90
CA ASN A 211 -4.30 32.93 -49.58
C ASN A 211 -3.93 34.33 -50.09
N ALA A 212 -3.14 35.09 -49.32
CA ALA A 212 -2.63 36.39 -49.76
C ALA A 212 -1.71 36.25 -50.98
N VAL A 213 -0.81 35.26 -50.99
CA VAL A 213 0.06 34.96 -52.14
C VAL A 213 -0.75 34.54 -53.36
N ALA A 214 -1.78 33.69 -53.19
CA ALA A 214 -2.66 33.29 -54.28
C ALA A 214 -3.40 34.50 -54.88
N THR A 215 -3.89 35.41 -54.04
CA THR A 215 -4.53 36.66 -54.47
C THR A 215 -3.55 37.53 -55.25
N GLN A 216 -2.32 37.65 -54.77
CA GLN A 216 -1.31 38.49 -55.39
C GLN A 216 -0.78 37.88 -56.71
N ALA A 217 -0.68 36.56 -56.80
CA ALA A 217 -0.39 35.85 -58.05
C ALA A 217 -1.48 36.09 -59.11
N GLN A 218 -2.76 36.11 -58.70
CA GLN A 218 -3.86 36.45 -59.59
C GLN A 218 -3.76 37.91 -60.09
N GLN A 219 -3.40 38.85 -59.20
CA GLN A 219 -3.18 40.24 -59.60
C GLN A 219 -2.03 40.40 -60.60
N VAL A 220 -0.92 39.68 -60.40
CA VAL A 220 0.20 39.67 -61.35
C VAL A 220 -0.22 39.07 -62.69
N SER A 221 -0.99 37.98 -62.70
CA SER A 221 -1.53 37.39 -63.93
C SER A 221 -2.41 38.39 -64.69
N ASN A 222 -3.29 39.11 -63.98
CA ASN A 222 -4.14 40.15 -64.59
C ASN A 222 -3.30 41.32 -65.14
N ALA A 223 -2.28 41.77 -64.40
CA ALA A 223 -1.38 42.83 -64.86
C ALA A 223 -0.57 42.40 -66.10
N GLN A 224 -0.16 41.13 -66.16
CA GLN A 224 0.53 40.56 -67.32
C GLN A 224 -0.36 40.54 -68.57
N GLN A 225 -1.65 40.25 -68.41
CA GLN A 225 -2.65 40.35 -69.48
C GLN A 225 -2.76 41.78 -70.03
N VAL A 226 -2.86 42.78 -69.15
CA VAL A 226 -2.92 44.20 -69.52
C VAL A 226 -1.66 44.66 -70.26
N VAL A 227 -0.48 44.18 -69.84
CA VAL A 227 0.78 44.48 -70.55
C VAL A 227 0.81 43.86 -71.95
N PHE A 228 0.26 42.65 -72.13
CA PHE A 228 0.13 42.04 -73.46
C PHE A 228 -0.79 42.84 -74.38
N GLU A 229 -1.92 43.34 -73.87
CA GLU A 229 -2.85 44.20 -74.61
C GLU A 229 -2.18 45.53 -74.99
N LEU A 230 -1.51 46.19 -74.06
CA LEU A 230 -0.77 47.44 -74.33
C LEU A 230 0.34 47.24 -75.36
N LYS A 231 1.03 46.09 -75.35
CA LYS A 231 2.06 45.75 -76.35
C LYS A 231 1.45 45.58 -77.74
N ALA A 232 0.22 45.07 -77.85
CA ALA A 232 -0.50 44.97 -79.11
C ALA A 232 -0.89 46.36 -79.63
N ASP A 233 -1.43 47.23 -78.77
CA ASP A 233 -1.81 48.61 -79.11
C ASP A 233 -0.61 49.46 -79.55
N ILE A 234 0.54 49.34 -78.86
CA ILE A 234 1.78 50.03 -79.25
C ILE A 234 2.25 49.55 -80.63
N LYS A 235 2.13 48.25 -80.93
CA LYS A 235 2.53 47.70 -82.23
C LYS A 235 1.61 48.21 -83.35
N GLN A 236 0.30 48.34 -83.10
CA GLN A 236 -0.65 48.93 -84.03
C GLN A 236 -0.40 50.44 -84.24
N THR A 237 -0.11 51.16 -83.16
CA THR A 237 0.22 52.60 -83.21
C THR A 237 1.52 52.83 -83.98
N ALA A 238 2.55 52.00 -83.79
CA ALA A 238 3.79 52.09 -84.55
C ALA A 238 3.58 51.85 -86.06
N GLN A 239 2.66 50.95 -86.44
CA GLN A 239 2.29 50.74 -87.84
C GLN A 239 1.57 51.95 -88.44
N LEU A 240 0.70 52.62 -87.69
CA LEU A 240 0.03 53.85 -88.11
C LEU A 240 1.02 55.01 -88.29
N VAL A 241 2.02 55.13 -87.40
CA VAL A 241 3.08 56.15 -87.53
C VAL A 241 3.95 55.93 -88.78
N GLU A 242 4.29 54.68 -89.12
CA GLU A 242 5.05 54.40 -90.35
C GLU A 242 4.20 54.68 -91.62
N LEU A 243 2.88 54.48 -91.54
CA LEU A 243 1.94 54.86 -92.61
C LEU A 243 1.88 56.38 -92.78
N ASP A 244 1.77 57.14 -91.69
CA ASP A 244 1.75 58.62 -91.72
C ASP A 244 3.08 59.21 -92.22
N LYS A 245 4.21 58.59 -91.90
CA LYS A 245 5.51 58.93 -92.47
C LYS A 245 5.55 58.73 -93.98
N THR A 246 4.96 57.63 -94.47
CA THR A 246 4.86 57.34 -95.91
C THR A 246 3.95 58.35 -96.62
N HIS A 247 2.81 58.71 -96.02
CA HIS A 247 1.92 59.74 -96.55
C HIS A 247 2.55 61.15 -96.56
N SER A 248 3.32 61.50 -95.52
CA SER A 248 4.04 62.77 -95.47
C SER A 248 5.13 62.87 -96.53
N GLN A 249 5.84 61.78 -96.82
CA GLN A 249 6.83 61.73 -97.90
C GLN A 249 6.16 61.83 -99.29
N ALA A 250 4.98 61.22 -99.47
CA ALA A 250 4.19 61.35 -100.69
C ALA A 250 3.65 62.78 -100.89
N ALA A 251 3.18 63.44 -99.82
CA ALA A 251 2.73 64.83 -99.86
C ALA A 251 3.88 65.80 -100.20
N ALA A 252 5.07 65.59 -99.65
CA ALA A 252 6.26 66.36 -100.01
C ALA A 252 6.66 66.20 -101.48
N ALA A 253 6.51 64.99 -102.05
CA ALA A 253 6.77 64.74 -103.47
C ALA A 253 5.73 65.39 -104.40
N ILE A 254 4.46 65.47 -103.99
CA ILE A 254 3.38 66.16 -104.73
C ILE A 254 3.62 67.68 -104.74
N CYS A 255 4.07 68.26 -103.62
CA CYS A 255 4.44 69.69 -103.56
C CYS A 255 5.66 70.01 -104.45
N ALA A 256 6.66 69.12 -104.51
CA ALA A 256 7.81 69.27 -105.41
C ALA A 256 7.40 69.18 -106.90
N ALA A 257 6.41 68.34 -107.23
CA ALA A 257 5.87 68.24 -108.59
C ALA A 257 5.02 69.45 -109.00
N ALA A 258 4.24 70.02 -108.07
CA ALA A 258 3.48 71.26 -108.31
C ALA A 258 4.40 72.48 -108.53
N GLN A 259 5.55 72.51 -107.86
CA GLN A 259 6.58 73.54 -108.02
C GLN A 259 7.27 73.45 -109.40
N ALA A 260 7.44 72.23 -109.94
CA ALA A 260 7.99 72.01 -111.28
C ALA A 260 7.00 72.38 -112.42
N GLN A 261 5.68 72.23 -112.21
CA GLN A 261 4.67 72.58 -113.21
C GLN A 261 4.42 74.11 -113.32
N THR A 262 4.67 74.87 -112.25
CA THR A 262 4.41 76.33 -112.23
C THR A 262 5.54 77.14 -112.91
N GLN A 263 6.69 76.53 -113.19
CA GLN A 263 7.79 77.14 -113.97
C GLN A 263 7.68 76.92 -115.48
N SER A 264 6.73 76.09 -115.96
CA SER A 264 6.52 75.82 -117.39
C SER A 264 5.53 76.79 -118.06
N ASP A 265 4.68 77.50 -117.31
CA ASP A 265 3.54 78.27 -117.85
C ASP A 265 3.70 79.80 -117.70
N VAL A 266 4.90 80.35 -117.89
CA VAL A 266 5.12 81.82 -117.98
C VAL A 266 5.95 82.19 -119.22
N GLN A 267 5.61 81.60 -120.37
CA GLN A 267 6.00 82.14 -121.68
C GLN A 267 4.79 82.22 -122.60
N SER A 268 3.85 83.11 -122.28
CA SER A 268 3.03 83.71 -123.33
C SER A 268 2.43 85.06 -122.89
N VAL A 269 2.85 86.09 -123.63
CA VAL A 269 2.07 87.28 -124.00
C VAL A 269 2.03 88.48 -123.03
N SER A 270 2.47 89.59 -123.64
CA SER A 270 2.55 90.97 -123.19
C SER A 270 1.20 91.71 -123.21
N ALA A 271 0.80 92.28 -122.07
CA ALA A 271 0.21 93.62 -121.90
C ALA A 271 -0.35 93.73 -120.46
N ASP A 272 0.35 94.49 -119.60
CA ASP A 272 -0.18 95.27 -118.45
C ASP A 272 0.84 95.37 -117.31
N LYS A 273 1.69 96.40 -117.43
CA LYS A 273 2.82 96.71 -116.53
C LYS A 273 2.43 96.98 -115.07
N THR A 274 1.15 97.25 -114.78
CA THR A 274 0.68 97.58 -113.42
C THR A 274 0.10 96.37 -112.68
N ALA A 275 -0.55 95.44 -113.39
CA ALA A 275 -1.07 94.21 -112.79
C ALA A 275 0.06 93.23 -112.44
N VAL A 276 1.13 93.18 -113.26
CA VAL A 276 2.30 92.32 -113.02
C VAL A 276 3.15 92.80 -111.83
N GLU A 277 3.29 94.10 -111.61
CA GLU A 277 3.95 94.65 -110.42
C GLU A 277 3.16 94.33 -109.14
N GLN A 278 1.82 94.37 -109.19
CA GLN A 278 0.97 93.98 -108.07
C GLN A 278 1.02 92.47 -107.83
N LEU A 279 0.90 91.65 -108.89
CA LEU A 279 1.05 90.20 -108.78
C LEU A 279 2.43 89.81 -108.25
N LYS A 280 3.50 90.49 -108.67
CA LYS A 280 4.86 90.26 -108.16
C LYS A 280 4.96 90.58 -106.67
N ARG A 281 4.33 91.67 -106.19
CA ARG A 281 4.26 91.98 -104.75
C ARG A 281 3.42 90.97 -103.98
N ASP A 282 2.28 90.54 -104.54
CA ASP A 282 1.41 89.56 -103.91
C ASP A 282 2.09 88.18 -103.88
N LEU A 283 2.85 87.81 -104.91
CA LEU A 283 3.62 86.56 -104.96
C LEU A 283 4.82 86.57 -104.00
N LEU A 284 5.50 87.70 -103.86
CA LEU A 284 6.55 87.88 -102.85
C LEU A 284 5.97 87.81 -101.44
N THR A 285 4.81 88.45 -101.21
CA THR A 285 4.11 88.40 -99.91
C THR A 285 3.62 86.99 -99.59
N LEU A 286 3.12 86.26 -100.59
CA LEU A 286 2.71 84.86 -100.43
C LEU A 286 3.92 83.96 -100.18
N SER A 287 5.03 84.18 -100.90
CA SER A 287 6.30 83.47 -100.68
C SER A 287 6.83 83.72 -99.27
N ASP A 288 6.78 84.96 -98.79
CA ASP A 288 7.20 85.31 -97.42
C ASP A 288 6.26 84.69 -96.39
N THR A 289 4.94 84.70 -96.64
CA THR A 289 3.95 84.06 -95.77
C THR A 289 4.14 82.55 -95.71
N LEU A 290 4.42 81.92 -96.85
CA LEU A 290 4.68 80.48 -96.95
C LEU A 290 5.98 80.11 -96.26
N ASN A 291 7.06 80.86 -96.48
CA ASN A 291 8.35 80.66 -95.82
C ASN A 291 8.23 80.82 -94.30
N ASN A 292 7.48 81.84 -93.84
CA ASN A 292 7.21 82.05 -92.41
C ASN A 292 6.34 80.92 -91.82
N SER A 293 5.32 80.46 -92.54
CA SER A 293 4.49 79.33 -92.11
C SER A 293 5.28 78.02 -92.04
N MET A 294 6.16 77.78 -93.02
CA MET A 294 7.02 76.60 -93.08
C MET A 294 8.11 76.63 -92.00
N ALA A 295 8.70 77.80 -91.72
CA ALA A 295 9.62 78.00 -90.60
C ALA A 295 8.91 77.78 -89.25
N ASN A 296 7.70 78.32 -89.07
CA ASN A 296 6.90 78.11 -87.86
C ASN A 296 6.51 76.63 -87.68
N ALA A 297 6.14 75.93 -88.76
CA ALA A 297 5.83 74.51 -88.72
C ALA A 297 7.07 73.67 -88.38
N GLN A 298 8.23 73.96 -88.98
CA GLN A 298 9.50 73.31 -88.62
C GLN A 298 9.85 73.55 -87.15
N GLN A 299 9.66 74.77 -86.65
CA GLN A 299 9.96 75.12 -85.27
C GLN A 299 9.00 74.43 -84.28
N GLN A 300 7.71 74.33 -84.61
CA GLN A 300 6.72 73.59 -83.82
C GLN A 300 6.99 72.07 -83.83
N ILE A 301 7.33 71.50 -84.99
CA ILE A 301 7.68 70.08 -85.11
C ILE A 301 8.96 69.77 -84.29
N ALA A 302 9.98 70.64 -84.38
CA ALA A 302 11.20 70.48 -83.60
C ALA A 302 10.94 70.58 -82.08
N SER A 303 10.08 71.52 -81.68
CA SER A 303 9.63 71.69 -80.29
C SER A 303 8.87 70.46 -79.78
N GLN A 304 7.89 69.96 -80.54
CA GLN A 304 7.11 68.78 -80.16
C GLN A 304 7.99 67.52 -80.13
N ALA A 305 8.89 67.34 -81.10
CA ALA A 305 9.84 66.24 -81.11
C ALA A 305 10.77 66.24 -79.89
N GLN A 306 11.28 67.42 -79.48
CA GLN A 306 12.05 67.56 -78.24
C GLN A 306 11.21 67.24 -76.99
N GLN A 307 9.96 67.67 -76.95
CA GLN A 307 9.06 67.43 -75.83
C GLN A 307 8.71 65.94 -75.70
N THR A 308 8.45 65.26 -76.82
CA THR A 308 8.23 63.80 -76.87
C THR A 308 9.49 63.03 -76.45
N LEU A 309 10.68 63.45 -76.90
CA LEU A 309 11.93 62.82 -76.49
C LEU A 309 12.17 62.96 -74.97
N ALA A 310 11.88 64.13 -74.40
CA ALA A 310 11.98 64.36 -72.96
C ALA A 310 11.01 63.48 -72.16
N GLN A 311 9.75 63.37 -72.61
CA GLN A 311 8.75 62.48 -72.00
C GLN A 311 9.14 61.00 -72.10
N ALA A 312 9.65 60.55 -73.25
CA ALA A 312 10.13 59.18 -73.44
C ALA A 312 11.31 58.86 -72.51
N THR A 313 12.25 59.80 -72.35
CA THR A 313 13.40 59.65 -71.44
C THR A 313 12.94 59.58 -69.98
N GLN A 314 11.96 60.42 -69.59
CA GLN A 314 11.40 60.42 -68.24
C GLN A 314 10.63 59.13 -67.94
N ALA A 315 9.86 58.61 -68.91
CA ALA A 315 9.17 57.32 -68.79
C ALA A 315 10.16 56.15 -68.67
N GLN A 316 11.25 56.16 -69.45
CA GLN A 316 12.31 55.16 -69.34
C GLN A 316 12.96 55.17 -67.94
N ALA A 317 13.31 56.35 -67.41
CA ALA A 317 13.86 56.47 -66.07
C ALA A 317 12.88 55.98 -64.97
N GLY A 318 11.58 56.26 -65.14
CA GLY A 318 10.53 55.76 -64.25
C GLY A 318 10.40 54.23 -64.26
N ILE A 319 10.49 53.62 -65.45
CA ILE A 319 10.46 52.16 -65.63
C ILE A 319 11.71 51.52 -64.99
N GLU A 320 12.90 52.10 -65.20
CA GLU A 320 14.14 51.61 -64.60
C GLU A 320 14.07 51.67 -63.06
N SER A 321 13.57 52.77 -62.50
CA SER A 321 13.36 52.91 -61.05
C SER A 321 12.38 51.86 -60.51
N ALA A 322 11.21 51.71 -61.14
CA ALA A 322 10.19 50.75 -60.71
C ALA A 322 10.70 49.30 -60.80
N THR A 323 11.52 48.99 -61.81
CA THR A 323 12.15 47.67 -61.97
C THR A 323 13.15 47.38 -60.86
N VAL A 324 13.96 48.37 -60.46
CA VAL A 324 14.89 48.24 -59.33
C VAL A 324 14.14 48.05 -58.02
N ASP A 325 13.07 48.80 -57.78
CA ASP A 325 12.25 48.68 -56.56
C ASP A 325 11.57 47.32 -56.46
N ALA A 326 11.00 46.83 -57.57
CA ALA A 326 10.40 45.50 -57.65
C ALA A 326 11.45 44.40 -57.37
N LYS A 327 12.63 44.49 -57.97
CA LYS A 327 13.75 43.57 -57.72
C LYS A 327 14.16 43.56 -56.24
N ASN A 328 14.27 44.74 -55.62
CA ASN A 328 14.62 44.89 -54.22
C ASN A 328 13.53 44.37 -53.27
N ALA A 329 12.26 44.51 -53.63
CA ALA A 329 11.14 43.95 -52.88
C ALA A 329 11.15 42.42 -52.92
N VAL A 330 11.31 41.83 -54.11
CA VAL A 330 11.43 40.37 -54.28
C VAL A 330 12.62 39.82 -53.50
N ALA A 331 13.78 40.46 -53.56
CA ALA A 331 14.97 40.05 -52.81
C ALA A 331 14.75 40.11 -51.29
N ARG A 332 14.07 41.15 -50.77
CA ARG A 332 13.71 41.25 -49.34
C ARG A 332 12.75 40.14 -48.91
N THR A 333 11.73 39.85 -49.71
CA THR A 333 10.77 38.78 -49.43
C THR A 333 11.47 37.41 -49.44
N ALA A 334 12.31 37.13 -50.44
CA ALA A 334 13.08 35.89 -50.53
C ALA A 334 14.02 35.70 -49.32
N ASN A 335 14.74 36.76 -48.92
CA ASN A 335 15.61 36.73 -47.73
C ASN A 335 14.83 36.58 -46.41
N THR A 336 13.59 37.05 -46.35
CA THR A 336 12.72 36.90 -45.18
C THR A 336 12.20 35.47 -45.09
N PHE A 337 11.76 34.92 -46.23
CA PHE A 337 11.33 33.53 -46.34
C PHE A 337 12.46 32.57 -45.97
N ALA A 338 13.66 32.73 -46.54
CA ALA A 338 14.82 31.90 -46.22
C ALA A 338 15.17 31.89 -44.72
N ARG A 339 15.10 33.06 -44.06
CA ARG A 339 15.32 33.16 -42.60
C ARG A 339 14.23 32.46 -41.80
N GLN A 340 12.97 32.57 -42.20
CA GLN A 340 11.85 31.89 -41.54
C GLN A 340 11.94 30.37 -41.70
N THR A 341 12.31 29.89 -42.88
CA THR A 341 12.55 28.46 -43.13
C THR A 341 13.68 27.94 -42.25
N ALA A 342 14.82 28.62 -42.21
CA ALA A 342 15.96 28.21 -41.37
C ALA A 342 15.61 28.20 -39.87
N SER A 343 14.86 29.19 -39.39
CA SER A 343 14.37 29.24 -38.00
C SER A 343 13.44 28.06 -37.68
N THR A 344 12.54 27.73 -38.60
CA THR A 344 11.60 26.61 -38.47
C THR A 344 12.32 25.26 -38.47
N GLU A 345 13.31 25.10 -39.34
CA GLU A 345 14.14 23.89 -39.42
C GLU A 345 14.95 23.70 -38.13
N GLN A 346 15.57 24.76 -37.60
CA GLN A 346 16.28 24.72 -36.33
C GLN A 346 15.35 24.39 -35.15
N SER A 347 14.14 24.95 -35.12
CA SER A 347 13.14 24.64 -34.11
C SER A 347 12.72 23.16 -34.17
N THR A 348 12.46 22.65 -35.39
CA THR A 348 12.09 21.25 -35.63
C THR A 348 13.18 20.29 -35.18
N GLN A 349 14.45 20.58 -35.50
CA GLN A 349 15.59 19.79 -35.04
C GLN A 349 15.71 19.77 -33.51
N ARG A 350 15.51 20.93 -32.85
CA ARG A 350 15.53 21.02 -31.39
C ARG A 350 14.37 20.23 -30.76
N HIS A 351 13.17 20.27 -31.35
CA HIS A 351 12.04 19.47 -30.90
C HIS A 351 12.29 17.97 -31.07
N ALA A 352 12.85 17.53 -32.20
CA ALA A 352 13.24 16.14 -32.43
C ALA A 352 14.28 15.67 -31.41
N PHE A 353 15.32 16.47 -31.14
CA PHE A 353 16.33 16.17 -30.14
C PHE A 353 15.73 16.01 -28.73
N ASN A 354 14.84 16.92 -28.34
CA ASN A 354 14.15 16.84 -27.04
C ASN A 354 13.28 15.59 -26.92
N ALA A 355 12.56 15.22 -27.99
CA ALA A 355 11.76 14.01 -28.04
C ALA A 355 12.63 12.73 -27.92
N MET A 356 13.75 12.68 -28.65
CA MET A 356 14.72 11.58 -28.53
C MET A 356 15.31 11.48 -27.12
N SER A 357 15.68 12.60 -26.51
CA SER A 357 16.19 12.65 -25.13
C SER A 357 15.15 12.14 -24.13
N ALA A 358 13.89 12.56 -24.25
CA ALA A 358 12.79 12.08 -23.42
C ALA A 358 12.54 10.56 -23.59
N SER A 359 12.59 10.07 -24.84
CA SER A 359 12.48 8.63 -25.13
C SER A 359 13.61 7.83 -24.49
N ASN A 360 14.85 8.31 -24.58
CA ASN A 360 16.00 7.67 -23.94
C ASN A 360 15.87 7.65 -22.41
N GLN A 361 15.38 8.73 -21.81
CA GLN A 361 15.13 8.78 -20.37
C GLN A 361 14.06 7.78 -19.92
N ALA A 362 13.01 7.58 -20.74
CA ALA A 362 11.99 6.58 -20.49
C ALA A 362 12.56 5.15 -20.56
N LEU A 363 13.40 4.84 -21.56
CA LEU A 363 14.11 3.56 -21.66
C LEU A 363 15.01 3.30 -20.45
N ILE A 364 15.81 4.29 -20.03
CA ILE A 364 16.67 4.16 -18.84
C ILE A 364 15.83 3.88 -17.59
N THR A 365 14.67 4.52 -17.46
CA THR A 365 13.76 4.30 -16.33
C THR A 365 13.17 2.90 -16.37
N HIS A 366 12.76 2.44 -17.54
CA HIS A 366 12.26 1.09 -17.75
C HIS A 366 13.32 0.04 -17.37
N ASP A 367 14.56 0.21 -17.81
CA ASP A 367 15.65 -0.72 -17.49
C ASP A 367 15.94 -0.78 -15.99
N LYS A 368 15.87 0.35 -15.29
CA LYS A 368 15.98 0.38 -13.81
C LYS A 368 14.84 -0.38 -13.12
N VAL A 369 13.61 -0.26 -13.61
CA VAL A 369 12.47 -1.00 -13.06
C VAL A 369 12.63 -2.49 -13.32
N MET A 370 13.09 -2.88 -14.50
CA MET A 370 13.38 -4.28 -14.82
C MET A 370 14.49 -4.84 -13.93
N GLN A 371 15.57 -4.10 -13.71
CA GLN A 371 16.64 -4.52 -12.80
C GLN A 371 16.12 -4.70 -11.37
N ALA A 372 15.36 -3.74 -10.84
CA ALA A 372 14.77 -3.85 -9.52
C ALA A 372 13.83 -5.07 -9.39
N SER A 373 13.09 -5.40 -10.46
CA SER A 373 12.25 -6.61 -10.48
C SER A 373 13.08 -7.90 -10.44
N VAL A 374 14.25 -7.93 -11.09
CA VAL A 374 15.17 -9.07 -11.03
C VAL A 374 15.75 -9.20 -9.63
N ASP A 375 16.17 -8.10 -9.01
CA ASP A 375 16.73 -8.08 -7.66
C ASP A 375 15.68 -8.56 -6.62
N ILE A 376 14.43 -8.09 -6.71
CA ILE A 376 13.33 -8.55 -5.85
C ILE A 376 13.08 -10.06 -6.02
N ASN A 377 13.10 -10.58 -7.24
CA ASN A 377 12.93 -12.02 -7.47
C ASN A 377 14.10 -12.83 -6.87
N HIS A 378 15.31 -12.29 -6.93
CA HIS A 378 16.48 -12.91 -6.30
C HIS A 378 16.34 -12.95 -4.77
N ASP A 379 15.96 -11.82 -4.16
CA ASP A 379 15.72 -11.72 -2.71
C ASP A 379 14.59 -12.65 -2.24
N LEU A 380 13.52 -12.77 -3.03
CA LEU A 380 12.40 -13.67 -2.72
C LEU A 380 12.83 -15.14 -2.76
N SER A 381 13.68 -15.51 -3.72
CA SER A 381 14.27 -16.84 -3.79
C SER A 381 15.19 -17.12 -2.60
N HIS A 382 16.00 -16.15 -2.19
CA HIS A 382 16.86 -16.27 -1.01
C HIS A 382 16.04 -16.40 0.27
N PHE A 383 14.95 -15.64 0.40
CA PHE A 383 14.02 -15.74 1.54
C PHE A 383 13.34 -17.12 1.62
N ALA A 384 12.94 -17.70 0.47
CA ALA A 384 12.39 -19.05 0.42
C ALA A 384 13.40 -20.09 0.92
N GLN A 385 14.67 -20.00 0.51
CA GLN A 385 15.73 -20.90 0.99
C GLN A 385 15.98 -20.75 2.50
N LEU A 386 15.96 -19.52 3.01
CA LEU A 386 16.07 -19.24 4.44
C LEU A 386 14.89 -19.83 5.23
N LYS A 387 13.66 -19.70 4.72
CA LYS A 387 12.47 -20.31 5.31
C LYS A 387 12.63 -21.82 5.43
N ASP A 388 13.03 -22.49 4.36
CA ASP A 388 13.21 -23.94 4.36
C ASP A 388 14.31 -24.36 5.36
N SER A 389 15.42 -23.61 5.40
CA SER A 389 16.50 -23.82 6.38
C SER A 389 16.03 -23.66 7.84
N VAL A 390 15.14 -22.71 8.12
CA VAL A 390 14.56 -22.51 9.46
C VAL A 390 13.60 -23.65 9.83
N ILE A 391 12.82 -24.14 8.87
CA ILE A 391 11.93 -25.30 9.08
C ILE A 391 12.78 -26.53 9.45
N ASP A 392 13.85 -26.79 8.70
CA ASP A 392 14.78 -27.90 8.95
C ASP A 392 15.46 -27.77 10.32
N ALA A 393 15.94 -26.56 10.66
CA ALA A 393 16.54 -26.30 11.97
C ALA A 393 15.54 -26.52 13.11
N ASN A 394 14.28 -26.09 12.95
CA ASN A 394 13.24 -26.30 13.96
C ASN A 394 12.91 -27.79 14.12
N ALA A 395 12.83 -28.55 13.02
CA ALA A 395 12.67 -30.00 13.08
C ALA A 395 13.82 -30.68 13.82
N ALA A 396 15.07 -30.28 13.56
CA ALA A 396 16.25 -30.79 14.25
C ALA A 396 16.23 -30.48 15.76
N VAL A 397 15.80 -29.27 16.15
CA VAL A 397 15.63 -28.90 17.56
C VAL A 397 14.56 -29.76 18.24
N GLN A 398 13.43 -30.03 17.59
CA GLN A 398 12.39 -30.89 18.15
C GLN A 398 12.87 -32.33 18.33
N ILE A 399 13.60 -32.89 17.36
CA ILE A 399 14.20 -34.23 17.48
C ILE A 399 15.18 -34.27 18.67
N SER A 400 16.04 -33.25 18.79
CA SER A 400 16.99 -33.16 19.91
C SER A 400 16.28 -33.04 21.27
N ALA A 401 15.21 -32.24 21.35
CA ALA A 401 14.40 -32.12 22.57
C ALA A 401 13.72 -33.45 22.96
N GLN A 402 13.22 -34.21 21.98
CA GLN A 402 12.68 -35.55 22.20
C GLN A 402 13.74 -36.52 22.72
N ALA A 403 14.95 -36.50 22.14
CA ALA A 403 16.07 -37.32 22.59
C ALA A 403 16.48 -37.01 24.04
N VAL A 404 16.60 -35.72 24.40
CA VAL A 404 16.91 -35.29 25.77
C VAL A 404 15.81 -35.73 26.76
N SER A 405 14.54 -35.62 26.37
CA SER A 405 13.42 -36.10 27.18
C SER A 405 13.49 -37.62 27.40
N LEU A 406 13.84 -38.38 26.35
CA LEU A 406 13.99 -39.82 26.43
C LEU A 406 15.17 -40.21 27.34
N ASP A 407 16.32 -39.54 27.21
CA ASP A 407 17.49 -39.77 28.06
C ASP A 407 17.21 -39.46 29.54
N ALA A 408 16.46 -38.38 29.81
CA ALA A 408 16.01 -38.08 31.17
C ALA A 408 15.11 -39.18 31.75
N LEU A 409 14.28 -39.81 30.91
CA LEU A 409 13.39 -40.91 31.29
C LEU A 409 14.20 -42.20 31.54
N HIS A 410 15.17 -42.51 30.67
CA HIS A 410 16.12 -43.61 30.87
C HIS A 410 16.95 -43.42 32.15
N SER A 411 17.44 -42.21 32.41
CA SER A 411 18.20 -41.90 33.62
C SER A 411 17.37 -42.11 34.89
N LYS A 412 16.11 -41.66 34.90
CA LYS A 412 15.16 -41.94 36.01
C LYS A 412 14.89 -43.43 36.19
N ALA A 413 14.67 -44.16 35.09
CA ALA A 413 14.46 -45.61 35.14
C ALA A 413 15.69 -46.33 35.70
N ASN A 414 16.90 -45.94 35.28
CA ASN A 414 18.14 -46.53 35.75
C ASN A 414 18.42 -46.22 37.24
N ALA A 415 18.09 -45.00 37.69
CA ALA A 415 18.14 -44.63 39.10
C ALA A 415 17.15 -45.45 39.94
N ALA A 416 15.93 -45.68 39.44
CA ALA A 416 14.93 -46.51 40.10
C ALA A 416 15.36 -47.99 40.18
N LEU A 417 15.93 -48.54 39.11
CA LEU A 417 16.50 -49.90 39.09
C LEU A 417 17.66 -50.02 40.08
N SER A 418 18.54 -49.02 40.16
CA SER A 418 19.64 -48.99 41.12
C SER A 418 19.15 -48.93 42.57
N ALA A 419 18.12 -48.12 42.84
CA ALA A 419 17.49 -48.04 44.16
C ALA A 419 16.81 -49.36 44.55
N LEU A 420 16.12 -50.01 43.61
CA LEU A 420 15.52 -51.34 43.81
C LEU A 420 16.61 -52.38 44.10
N GLY A 421 17.68 -52.41 43.31
CA GLY A 421 18.82 -53.30 43.53
C GLY A 421 19.49 -53.10 44.89
N ALA A 422 19.68 -51.84 45.32
CA ALA A 422 20.20 -51.52 46.64
C ALA A 422 19.25 -51.98 47.77
N SER A 423 17.95 -51.80 47.61
CA SER A 423 16.94 -52.28 48.56
C SER A 423 16.94 -53.80 48.67
N MET A 424 16.98 -54.52 47.54
CA MET A 424 17.04 -55.98 47.51
C MET A 424 18.33 -56.51 48.16
N LEU A 425 19.49 -55.89 47.88
CA LEU A 425 20.76 -56.25 48.51
C LEU A 425 20.77 -55.97 50.01
N SER A 426 20.18 -54.85 50.45
CA SER A 426 20.03 -54.52 51.87
C SER A 426 19.14 -55.54 52.59
N GLU A 427 18.02 -55.94 51.97
CA GLU A 427 17.13 -56.96 52.50
C GLU A 427 17.82 -58.33 52.58
N GLN A 428 18.56 -58.72 51.54
CA GLN A 428 19.36 -59.96 51.54
C GLN A 428 20.46 -59.93 52.62
N ASN A 429 21.14 -58.79 52.80
CA ASN A 429 22.11 -58.61 53.88
C ASN A 429 21.45 -58.68 55.27
N ALA A 430 20.25 -58.13 55.44
CA ALA A 430 19.50 -58.24 56.68
C ALA A 430 19.10 -59.70 56.99
N LYS A 431 18.65 -60.43 55.97
CA LYS A 431 18.38 -61.89 56.05
C LYS A 431 19.64 -62.68 56.39
N LEU A 432 20.77 -62.40 55.74
CA LEU A 432 22.09 -62.99 56.02
C LEU A 432 22.55 -62.71 57.45
N ASN A 433 22.47 -61.45 57.90
CA ASN A 433 22.83 -61.08 59.27
C ASN A 433 21.92 -61.75 60.31
N THR A 434 20.63 -61.89 60.03
CA THR A 434 19.68 -62.60 60.90
C THR A 434 20.01 -64.09 60.96
N ALA A 435 20.28 -64.73 59.82
CA ALA A 435 20.67 -66.12 59.75
C ALA A 435 22.02 -66.38 60.45
N LEU A 436 23.04 -65.54 60.20
CA LEU A 436 24.36 -65.65 60.81
C LEU A 436 24.30 -65.47 62.33
N ASN A 437 23.57 -64.46 62.82
CA ASN A 437 23.41 -64.23 64.25
C ASN A 437 22.61 -65.36 64.93
N GLY A 438 21.60 -65.93 64.28
CA GLY A 438 20.87 -67.08 64.82
C GLY A 438 21.69 -68.38 64.80
N LEU A 439 22.58 -68.55 63.82
CA LEU A 439 23.48 -69.71 63.71
C LEU A 439 24.61 -69.63 64.75
N LEU A 440 25.19 -68.45 64.98
CA LEU A 440 26.17 -68.21 66.04
C LEU A 440 25.58 -68.38 67.46
N ASN A 441 24.28 -68.14 67.63
CA ASN A 441 23.58 -68.28 68.91
C ASN A 441 22.87 -69.64 69.10
N ASN A 442 23.05 -70.60 68.18
CA ASN A 442 22.39 -71.93 68.18
C ASN A 442 20.85 -71.88 68.29
N SER A 443 20.21 -70.81 67.80
CA SER A 443 18.78 -70.55 67.99
C SER A 443 17.91 -70.79 66.75
N LEU A 444 18.51 -71.12 65.58
CA LEU A 444 17.79 -71.40 64.34
C LEU A 444 17.98 -72.86 63.89
N THR A 445 16.87 -73.50 63.51
CA THR A 445 16.87 -74.85 62.91
C THR A 445 17.02 -74.77 61.38
N SER A 446 17.48 -75.85 60.74
CA SER A 446 17.67 -75.89 59.26
C SER A 446 16.40 -75.55 58.47
N ASN A 447 15.20 -75.85 59.00
CA ASN A 447 13.94 -75.48 58.34
C ASN A 447 13.68 -73.97 58.36
N GLN A 448 14.06 -73.26 59.43
CA GLN A 448 13.88 -71.81 59.55
C GLN A 448 14.89 -71.02 58.70
N ILE A 449 16.04 -71.60 58.38
CA ILE A 449 17.01 -71.01 57.43
C ILE A 449 16.47 -71.09 56.00
N ASN A 450 15.83 -72.20 55.63
CA ASN A 450 15.19 -72.36 54.31
C ASN A 450 13.99 -71.43 54.10
N GLU A 451 13.28 -71.03 55.18
CA GLU A 451 12.22 -70.02 55.11
C GLU A 451 12.75 -68.58 54.93
N LEU A 452 13.99 -68.29 55.35
CA LEU A 452 14.62 -66.96 55.19
C LEU A 452 15.21 -66.75 53.79
N PHE A 453 15.57 -67.83 53.10
CA PHE A 453 16.06 -67.84 51.72
C PHE A 453 15.26 -68.83 50.87
N PRO A 454 13.98 -68.56 50.58
CA PRO A 454 13.23 -69.36 49.63
C PRO A 454 13.89 -69.23 48.26
N ILE A 455 14.26 -70.36 47.66
CA ILE A 455 14.77 -70.42 46.27
C ILE A 455 13.62 -70.10 45.31
#